data_AF-A0A820AHV0-F1
#
_entry.id   AF-A0A820AHV0-F1
#
_cell.length_a   1.000
_cell.length_b   1.000
_cell.length_c   1.000
_cell.angle_alpha   90.00
_cell.angle_beta   90.00
_cell.angle_gamma   90.00
#
_symmetry.space_group_name_H-M   'P 1'
#
loop_
_entity.id
_entity.type
_entity.pdbx_description
1 polymer ?
#
loop_
_entity_poly.entity_id
_entity_poly.type
_entity_poly.pdbx_seq_one_letter_code
_entity_poly.pdbx_strand_id
1 'polypeptide(L)' 'MFCVLECCSKYWVPNNMTELDLRLKEQLMGQPLAHDLIFKSISSHINTEHPSKALVLSLHGSTGT' A
#
# COMPACT_ATOMS: atom_id res chain seq x y z
N MET A 1 18.38 -1.84 -28.66
CA MET A 1 17.84 -0.92 -27.62
C MET A 1 17.27 -1.79 -26.52
N PHE A 2 17.97 -1.91 -25.38
CA PHE A 2 17.52 -2.71 -24.24
C PHE A 2 16.62 -1.84 -23.36
N CYS A 3 15.33 -2.16 -23.31
CA CYS A 3 14.45 -1.64 -22.26
C CYS A 3 14.64 -2.56 -21.05
N VAL A 4 15.25 -2.06 -19.99
CA VAL A 4 15.27 -2.77 -18.70
C VAL A 4 13.90 -2.54 -18.10
N LEU A 5 13.00 -3.52 -18.24
CA LEU A 5 11.68 -3.44 -17.64
C LEU A 5 11.85 -3.69 -16.14
N GLU A 6 11.69 -2.64 -15.33
CA GLU A 6 11.51 -2.76 -13.88
C GLU A 6 10.28 -3.65 -13.64
N CYS A 7 10.51 -4.91 -13.27
CA CYS A 7 9.46 -5.88 -13.01
C CYS A 7 9.37 -6.16 -11.51
N CYS A 8 8.28 -5.73 -10.89
CA CYS A 8 7.92 -6.21 -9.56
C CYS A 8 7.43 -7.66 -9.66
N SER A 9 8.19 -8.60 -9.12
CA SER A 9 7.75 -9.99 -9.00
C SER A 9 7.07 -10.23 -7.64
N LYS A 10 6.29 -11.30 -7.54
CA LYS A 10 5.68 -11.73 -6.26
C LYS A 10 6.71 -12.04 -5.17
N TYR A 11 7.99 -12.20 -5.53
CA TYR A 11 9.07 -12.36 -4.57
C TYR A 11 9.39 -11.02 -3.86
N TRP A 12 9.37 -9.91 -4.60
CA TRP A 12 9.70 -8.58 -4.07
C TRP A 12 8.48 -7.83 -3.53
N VAL A 13 7.31 -8.02 -4.16
CA VAL A 13 6.04 -7.40 -3.77
C VAL A 13 5.00 -8.51 -3.58
N PRO A 14 5.03 -9.23 -2.44
CA PRO A 14 4.00 -10.21 -2.15
C PRO A 14 2.68 -9.48 -1.89
N ASN A 15 1.62 -9.90 -2.56
CA ASN A 15 0.26 -9.37 -2.36
C ASN A 15 -0.37 -9.92 -1.05
N ASN A 16 0.35 -9.87 0.06
CA ASN A 16 -0.09 -10.38 1.35
C ASN A 16 -0.75 -9.27 2.18
N MET A 17 -2.03 -9.03 1.91
CA MET A 17 -2.79 -7.96 2.59
C MET A 17 -2.93 -8.20 4.09
N THR A 18 -3.00 -9.47 4.54
CA THR A 18 -3.06 -9.79 5.97
C THR A 18 -1.80 -9.34 6.70
N GLU A 19 -0.63 -9.59 6.11
CA GLU A 19 0.64 -9.14 6.68
C GLU A 19 0.75 -7.61 6.69
N LEU A 20 0.28 -6.93 5.65
CA LEU A 20 0.24 -5.47 5.63
C LEU A 20 -0.63 -4.92 6.77
N ASP A 21 -1.84 -5.47 6.97
CA ASP A 21 -2.73 -5.04 8.05
C ASP A 21 -2.11 -5.27 9.43
N LEU A 22 -1.50 -6.44 9.65
CA LEU A 22 -0.82 -6.76 10.90
C LEU A 22 0.33 -5.78 11.16
N ARG A 23 1.18 -5.50 10.17
CA ARG A 23 2.30 -4.55 10.32
C ARG A 23 1.80 -3.14 10.62
N LEU A 24 0.74 -2.69 9.96
CA LEU A 24 0.14 -1.38 10.26
C LEU A 24 -0.39 -1.35 11.71
N LYS A 25 -1.07 -2.40 12.18
CA LYS A 25 -1.54 -2.48 13.57
C LYS A 25 -0.40 -2.47 14.60
N GLU A 26 0.69 -3.16 14.31
CA GLU A 26 1.82 -3.31 15.23
C GLU A 26 2.77 -2.11 15.24
N GLN A 27 2.85 -1.35 14.14
CA GLN A 27 3.91 -0.34 13.96
C GLN A 27 3.36 1.09 13.81
N LEU A 28 2.12 1.28 13.36
CA LEU A 28 1.51 2.59 13.20
C LEU A 28 0.63 2.94 14.41
N MET A 29 1.24 3.59 15.40
CA MET A 29 0.58 3.91 16.67
C MET A 29 -0.24 5.19 16.58
N GLY A 30 -1.43 5.20 17.19
CA GLY A 30 -2.24 6.42 17.36
C GLY A 30 -2.88 6.99 16.10
N GLN A 31 -2.77 6.30 14.95
CA GLN A 31 -3.31 6.76 13.66
C GLN A 31 -4.38 5.80 13.09
N PRO A 32 -5.49 5.53 13.81
CA PRO A 32 -6.52 4.59 13.35
C PRO A 32 -7.18 5.01 12.03
N LEU A 33 -7.29 6.32 11.78
CA LEU A 33 -7.84 6.86 10.53
C LEU A 33 -6.89 6.61 9.35
N ALA A 34 -5.59 6.86 9.54
CA ALA A 34 -4.60 6.62 8.49
C ALA A 34 -4.47 5.12 8.20
N HIS A 35 -4.43 4.28 9.24
CA HIS A 35 -4.41 2.82 9.10
C HIS A 35 -5.59 2.33 8.25
N ASP A 36 -6.82 2.66 8.63
CA ASP A 36 -8.01 2.18 7.92
C ASP A 36 -8.06 2.66 6.46
N LEU A 37 -7.77 3.94 6.22
CA LEU A 37 -7.82 4.53 4.88
C LEU A 37 -6.74 3.94 3.97
N ILE A 38 -5.49 3.84 4.46
CA ILE A 38 -4.37 3.29 3.70
C ILE A 38 -4.62 1.82 3.39
N PHE A 39 -5.00 1.03 4.40
CA PHE A 39 -5.21 -0.41 4.23
C PHE A 39 -6.33 -0.67 3.21
N LYS A 40 -7.48 -0.02 3.35
CA LYS A 40 -8.61 -0.18 2.42
C LYS A 40 -8.25 0.25 1.00
N SER A 41 -7.57 1.39 0.84
CA SER A 41 -7.21 1.92 -0.48
C SER A 41 -6.23 1.00 -1.22
N ILE A 42 -5.19 0.53 -0.53
CA ILE A 42 -4.21 -0.40 -1.10
C ILE A 42 -4.85 -1.76 -1.39
N SER A 43 -5.61 -2.31 -0.43
CA SER A 43 -6.30 -3.59 -0.57
C SER A 43 -7.24 -3.60 -1.77
N SER A 44 -8.06 -2.56 -1.91
CA SER A 44 -8.97 -2.42 -3.04
C SER A 44 -8.22 -2.33 -4.36
N HIS A 45 -7.13 -1.56 -4.42
CA HIS A 45 -6.38 -1.36 -5.65
C HIS A 45 -5.64 -2.63 -6.10
N ILE A 46 -4.93 -3.31 -5.18
CA ILE A 46 -4.16 -4.53 -5.49
C ILE A 46 -5.09 -5.70 -5.87
N ASN A 47 -6.25 -5.81 -5.23
CA ASN A 47 -7.23 -6.88 -5.52
C ASN A 47 -8.10 -6.58 -6.76
N THR A 48 -8.00 -5.39 -7.34
CA THR A 48 -8.68 -5.07 -8.61
C THR A 48 -7.78 -5.49 -9.77
N GLU A 49 -8.26 -6.44 -10.57
CA GLU A 49 -7.58 -6.80 -11.81
C GLU A 49 -7.67 -5.63 -12.80
N HIS A 50 -6.52 -5.17 -13.31
CA HIS A 50 -6.40 -4.03 -14.24
C HIS A 50 -7.13 -2.75 -13.79
N PRO A 51 -6.67 -2.09 -12.71
CA PRO A 51 -7.31 -0.88 -12.21
C PRO A 51 -7.28 0.23 -13.28
N SER A 52 -8.39 0.95 -13.43
CA SER A 52 -8.59 1.97 -14.48
C SER A 52 -7.69 3.19 -14.35
N LYS A 53 -7.07 3.39 -13.18
CA LYS A 53 -6.13 4.47 -12.89
C LYS A 53 -5.15 4.04 -11.79
N ALA A 54 -3.98 4.67 -11.76
CA ALA A 54 -3.03 4.51 -10.66
C ALA A 54 -3.63 4.98 -9.33
N LEU A 55 -3.31 4.28 -8.24
CA LEU A 55 -3.62 4.74 -6.88
C LEU A 55 -2.70 5.91 -6.52
N VAL A 56 -3.29 7.00 -6.02
CA VAL A 56 -2.56 8.18 -5.54
C VAL A 56 -2.96 8.44 -4.10
N LEU A 57 -1.97 8.56 -3.22
CA LEU A 57 -2.15 8.87 -1.80
C LEU A 57 -1.45 10.20 -1.49
N SER A 58 -2.12 11.07 -0.75
CA SER A 58 -1.53 12.31 -0.22
C SER A 58 -1.68 12.28 1.30
N LEU A 59 -0.55 12.18 2.00
CA LEU A 59 -0.50 12.06 3.46
C LEU A 59 -0.11 13.43 4.04
N HIS A 60 -0.90 13.91 5.00
CA HIS A 60 -0.71 15.20 5.65
C HIS A 60 -0.80 15.03 7.16
N GLY A 61 0.05 15.75 7.89
CA GLY A 61 0.13 15.68 9.34
C GLY A 61 1.20 16.62 9.88
N SER A 62 1.25 16.76 11.20
CA SER A 62 2.35 17.44 11.87
C SER A 62 3.62 16.58 11.83
N THR A 63 4.77 17.17 12.14
CA THR A 63 6.01 16.39 12.26
C THR A 63 5.90 15.35 13.38
N GLY A 64 6.44 14.15 13.16
CA GLY A 64 6.49 13.08 14.16
C GLY A 64 5.20 12.30 14.37
N THR A 65 4.24 12.43 13.44
CA THR A 65 2.95 11.72 13.48
C THR A 65 2.77 10.75 12.33
#